data_AF-A0A662RW36-F1
#
_entry.id   AF-A0A662RW36-F1
#
_cell.length_a   1.000
_cell.length_b   1.000
_cell.length_c   1.000
_cell.angle_alpha   90.00
_cell.angle_beta   90.00
_cell.angle_gamma   90.00
#
_symmetry.space_group_name_H-M   'P 1'
#
loop_
_entity.id
_entity.type
_entity.pdbx_description
1 polymer ?
#
loop_
_entity_poly.entity_id
_entity_poly.type
_entity_poly.pdbx_seq_one_letter_code
_entity_poly.pdbx_strand_id
1 'polypeptide(L)'
;MRDLRRAFEEVIGKFNEFRSPEAVAELIHIEGDVAVVRMRGPFCASCGLYDYFEDLAWRARDLLGEEVVVEAADRVAHDEYLALYRVKEEGAKVLRGPERPVAHIRKEKVEDQPSSR
;
A
#
# COMPACT_ATOMS: atom_id res chain seq x y z
N MET A 1 8.67 -1.68 21.22
CA MET A 1 9.21 -1.54 19.86
C MET A 1 8.01 -1.41 18.95
N ARG A 2 7.93 -0.35 18.13
CA ARG A 2 6.89 -0.21 17.12
C ARG A 2 7.28 -1.12 15.95
N ASP A 3 6.66 -2.29 15.85
CA ASP A 3 6.91 -3.22 14.74
C ASP A 3 5.91 -2.97 13.60
N LEU A 4 6.05 -1.81 12.94
CA LEU A 4 5.21 -1.42 11.80
C LEU A 4 5.17 -2.48 10.72
N ARG A 5 6.32 -3.08 10.43
CA ARG A 5 6.46 -4.20 9.48
C ARG A 5 5.50 -5.32 9.81
N ARG A 6 5.54 -5.82 11.04
CA ARG A 6 4.74 -6.96 11.46
C ARG A 6 3.24 -6.65 11.39
N ALA A 7 2.83 -5.44 11.79
CA ALA A 7 1.43 -5.02 11.71
C ALA A 7 0.94 -4.98 10.25
N PHE A 8 1.70 -4.34 9.36
CA PHE A 8 1.34 -4.29 7.94
C PHE A 8 1.34 -5.68 7.30
N GLU A 9 2.31 -6.53 7.60
CA GLU A 9 2.32 -7.93 7.13
C GLU A 9 1.09 -8.71 7.59
N GLU A 10 0.63 -8.52 8.83
CA GLU A 10 -0.57 -9.18 9.33
C GLU A 10 -1.85 -8.68 8.63
N VAL A 11 -1.98 -7.36 8.46
CA VAL A 11 -3.13 -6.77 7.76
C VAL A 11 -3.16 -7.20 6.30
N ILE A 12 -2.02 -7.18 5.62
CA ILE A 12 -1.87 -7.60 4.22
C ILE A 12 -2.18 -9.09 4.09
N GLY A 13 -1.73 -9.93 5.02
CA GLY A 13 -2.07 -11.35 5.05
C GLY A 13 -3.57 -11.57 5.12
N LYS A 14 -4.27 -10.90 6.05
CA LYS A 14 -5.73 -10.95 6.17
C LYS A 14 -6.41 -10.42 4.90
N PHE A 15 -5.96 -9.29 4.37
CA PHE A 15 -6.52 -8.71 3.15
C PHE A 15 -6.43 -9.70 1.97
N ASN A 16 -5.27 -10.32 1.78
CA ASN A 16 -5.05 -11.31 0.73
C ASN A 16 -5.89 -12.57 0.95
N GLU A 17 -6.11 -13.01 2.19
CA GLU A 17 -6.98 -14.16 2.48
C GLU A 17 -8.44 -13.90 2.10
N PHE A 18 -8.95 -12.68 2.36
CA PHE A 18 -10.33 -12.31 2.04
C PHE A 18 -10.57 -11.90 0.59
N ARG A 19 -9.54 -11.43 -0.11
CA ARG A 19 -9.69 -10.77 -1.42
C ARG A 19 -8.91 -11.44 -2.54
N SER A 20 -8.05 -12.41 -2.26
CA SER A 20 -7.46 -13.25 -3.30
C SER A 20 -8.54 -14.12 -3.95
N PRO A 21 -8.58 -14.22 -5.30
CA PRO A 21 -7.59 -13.74 -6.27
C PRO A 21 -7.90 -12.37 -6.92
N GLU A 22 -8.92 -11.65 -6.46
CA GLU A 22 -9.39 -10.37 -7.04
C GLU A 22 -8.51 -9.16 -6.66
N ALA A 23 -7.84 -9.20 -5.51
CA ALA A 23 -6.95 -8.15 -5.02
C ALA A 23 -5.84 -8.74 -4.14
N VAL A 24 -4.58 -8.40 -4.45
CA VAL A 24 -3.40 -8.82 -3.70
C VAL A 24 -2.58 -7.60 -3.28
N ALA A 25 -2.37 -7.43 -1.98
CA ALA A 25 -1.48 -6.44 -1.40
C ALA A 25 -0.12 -7.08 -1.05
N GLU A 26 0.97 -6.31 -1.17
CA GLU A 26 2.34 -6.73 -0.83
C GLU A 26 3.09 -5.56 -0.21
N LEU A 27 3.72 -5.78 0.95
CA LEU A 27 4.56 -4.77 1.58
C LEU A 27 5.90 -4.67 0.82
N ILE A 28 6.15 -3.52 0.20
CA ILE A 28 7.38 -3.29 -0.57
C ILE A 28 8.49 -2.78 0.36
N HIS A 29 8.16 -1.77 1.16
CA HIS A 29 9.16 -1.07 1.95
C HIS A 29 8.55 -0.35 3.15
N ILE A 30 9.35 -0.12 4.19
CA ILE A 30 8.98 0.73 5.32
C ILE A 30 10.16 1.65 5.63
N GLU A 31 9.88 2.95 5.67
CA GLU A 31 10.84 4.00 6.05
C GLU A 31 10.27 4.79 7.22
N GLY A 32 10.84 4.60 8.42
CA GLY A 32 10.36 5.26 9.63
C GLY A 32 8.88 4.95 9.86
N ASP A 33 8.04 5.98 9.81
CA ASP A 33 6.59 5.90 9.99
C ASP A 33 5.80 5.77 8.67
N VAL A 34 6.49 5.52 7.54
CA VAL A 34 5.87 5.38 6.22
C VAL A 34 5.99 3.94 5.73
N ALA A 35 4.89 3.32 5.36
CA ALA A 35 4.82 2.01 4.75
C ALA A 35 4.38 2.10 3.28
N VAL A 36 5.14 1.46 2.40
CA VAL A 36 4.84 1.37 0.97
C VAL A 36 4.27 0.00 0.67
N VAL A 37 3.02 -0.04 0.22
CA VAL A 37 2.30 -1.27 -0.14
C VAL A 37 1.97 -1.24 -1.62
N ARG A 38 2.30 -2.31 -2.31
CA ARG A 38 1.90 -2.56 -3.70
C ARG A 38 0.62 -3.35 -3.72
N MET A 39 -0.37 -2.87 -4.46
CA MET A 39 -1.60 -3.62 -4.72
C MET A 39 -1.66 -4.02 -6.18
N ARG A 40 -1.93 -5.30 -6.42
CA ARG A 40 -2.05 -5.94 -7.74
C ARG A 40 -3.35 -6.73 -7.81
N GLY A 41 -4.00 -6.73 -8.94
CA GLY A 41 -5.24 -7.48 -9.13
C GLY A 41 -5.89 -7.13 -10.45
N PRO A 42 -6.84 -7.93 -10.95
CA PRO A 42 -7.65 -7.64 -12.14
C PRO A 42 -8.60 -6.45 -11.92
N PHE A 43 -8.08 -5.33 -11.45
CA PHE A 43 -8.83 -4.15 -11.11
C PHE A 43 -9.22 -3.41 -12.38
N CYS A 44 -10.51 -3.44 -12.74
CA CYS A 44 -11.03 -2.46 -13.67
C CYS A 44 -10.80 -1.05 -13.09
N ALA A 45 -10.24 -0.13 -13.88
CA ALA A 45 -9.91 1.24 -13.47
C ALA A 45 -11.09 2.06 -12.88
N SER A 46 -12.32 1.54 -12.96
CA SER A 46 -13.56 2.11 -12.42
C SER A 46 -14.03 1.45 -11.11
N CYS A 47 -13.37 0.40 -10.61
CA CYS A 47 -13.85 -0.42 -9.52
C CYS A 47 -13.25 0.01 -8.17
N GLY A 48 -13.74 1.11 -7.59
CA GLY A 48 -13.68 1.40 -6.15
C GLY A 48 -12.32 1.24 -5.44
N LEU A 49 -11.20 1.30 -6.15
CA LEU A 49 -9.89 0.89 -5.64
C LEU A 49 -9.45 1.69 -4.40
N TYR A 50 -9.90 2.94 -4.33
CA TYR A 50 -9.63 3.83 -3.21
C TYR A 50 -10.18 3.29 -1.88
N ASP A 51 -11.34 2.62 -1.92
CA ASP A 51 -12.00 2.00 -0.77
C ASP A 51 -11.14 0.86 -0.19
N TYR A 52 -10.42 0.13 -1.04
CA TYR A 52 -9.49 -0.92 -0.60
C TYR A 52 -8.26 -0.35 0.12
N PHE A 53 -7.74 0.79 -0.32
CA PHE A 53 -6.63 1.44 0.38
C PHE A 53 -7.08 1.97 1.75
N GLU A 54 -8.26 2.58 1.81
CA GLU A 54 -8.83 3.07 3.07
C GLU A 54 -9.16 1.93 4.06
N ASP A 55 -9.72 0.80 3.60
CA ASP A 55 -9.96 -0.39 4.42
C ASP A 55 -8.64 -0.94 5.02
N LEU A 56 -7.57 -0.99 4.21
CA LEU A 56 -6.26 -1.43 4.69
C LEU A 56 -5.66 -0.47 5.72
N ALA A 57 -5.77 0.85 5.50
CA ALA A 57 -5.35 1.86 6.47
C ALA A 57 -6.11 1.71 7.79
N TRP A 58 -7.43 1.52 7.72
CA TRP A 58 -8.29 1.40 8.90
C TRP A 58 -7.92 0.17 9.74
N ARG A 59 -7.69 -0.98 9.09
CA ARG A 59 -7.23 -2.20 9.77
C ARG A 59 -5.83 -2.05 10.36
N ALA A 60 -4.92 -1.37 9.65
CA ALA A 60 -3.58 -1.09 10.17
C ALA A 60 -3.63 -0.17 11.39
N ARG A 61 -4.51 0.84 11.38
CA ARG A 61 -4.80 1.68 12.53
C ARG A 61 -5.30 0.88 13.72
N ASP A 62 -6.27 -0.03 13.52
CA ASP A 62 -6.82 -0.85 14.60
C ASP A 62 -5.75 -1.74 15.25
N LEU A 63 -4.86 -2.32 14.43
CA LEU A 63 -3.75 -3.17 14.89
C LEU A 63 -2.61 -2.40 15.57
N LEU A 64 -2.27 -1.22 15.07
CA LEU A 64 -1.20 -0.39 15.60
C LEU A 64 -1.64 0.46 16.79
N GLY A 65 -2.94 0.77 16.90
CA GLY A 65 -3.45 1.77 17.84
C GLY A 65 -3.05 3.20 17.50
N GLU A 66 -2.64 3.46 16.25
CA GLU A 66 -2.12 4.74 15.77
C GLU A 66 -2.88 5.21 14.52
N GLU A 67 -2.87 6.51 14.23
CA GLU A 67 -3.58 7.03 13.07
C GLU A 67 -2.81 6.69 11.78
N VAL A 68 -3.35 5.76 10.99
CA VAL A 68 -2.80 5.38 9.68
C VAL A 68 -3.61 6.05 8.60
N VAL A 69 -2.94 6.77 7.70
CA VAL A 69 -3.57 7.47 6.59
C VAL A 69 -2.89 7.13 5.27
N VAL A 70 -3.67 7.09 4.19
CA VAL A 70 -3.13 6.98 2.83
C VAL A 70 -2.56 8.35 2.46
N GLU A 71 -1.24 8.43 2.36
CA GLU A 71 -0.53 9.64 1.99
C GLU A 71 -0.58 9.87 0.47
N ALA A 72 -0.37 8.80 -0.30
CA ALA A 72 -0.45 8.84 -1.76
C ALA A 72 -0.79 7.46 -2.32
N ALA A 73 -1.45 7.41 -3.47
CA ALA A 73 -1.65 6.19 -4.23
C ALA A 73 -1.42 6.50 -5.71
N ASP A 74 -0.38 5.90 -6.29
CA ASP A 74 0.01 6.10 -7.68
C ASP A 74 -0.16 4.80 -8.47
N ARG A 75 -0.73 4.92 -9.67
CA ARG A 75 -0.80 3.80 -10.61
C ARG A 75 0.57 3.57 -11.25
N VAL A 76 1.08 2.35 -11.14
CA VAL A 76 2.35 1.97 -11.78
C VAL A 76 2.16 1.11 -13.03
N ALA A 77 1.09 0.33 -13.11
CA ALA A 77 0.71 -0.43 -14.31
C ALA A 77 -0.82 -0.50 -14.47
N HIS A 78 -1.32 -1.19 -15.50
CA HIS A 78 -2.76 -1.36 -15.74
C HIS A 78 -3.48 -1.95 -14.51
N ASP A 79 -2.84 -2.94 -13.90
CA ASP A 79 -3.36 -3.77 -12.81
C ASP A 79 -2.55 -3.60 -11.51
N GLU A 80 -1.73 -2.54 -11.43
CA GLU A 80 -0.79 -2.35 -10.32
C GLU A 80 -0.75 -0.91 -9.80
N TYR A 81 -0.81 -0.79 -8.48
CA TYR A 81 -0.81 0.48 -7.76
C TYR A 81 0.17 0.43 -6.59
N LEU A 82 0.79 1.57 -6.29
CA LEU A 82 1.62 1.78 -5.11
C LEU A 82 0.90 2.74 -4.18
N ALA A 83 0.49 2.25 -3.01
CA ALA A 83 -0.10 3.03 -1.94
C ALA A 83 0.95 3.27 -0.85
N LEU A 84 1.05 4.52 -0.42
CA LEU A 84 1.91 4.96 0.68
C LEU A 84 1.03 5.27 1.87
N TYR A 85 1.32 4.61 2.98
CA TYR A 85 0.64 4.78 4.25
C TYR A 85 1.58 5.48 5.21
N ARG A 86 1.12 6.57 5.82
CA ARG A 86 1.85 7.23 6.90
C ARG A 86 1.15 6.95 8.21
N VAL A 87 1.92 6.47 9.18
CA VAL A 87 1.50 6.35 10.58
C VAL A 87 1.82 7.66 11.27
N LYS A 88 0.81 8.21 11.94
CA LYS A 88 0.89 9.46 12.67
C LYS A 88 0.55 9.20 14.12
N GLU A 89 1.33 9.80 15.00
CA GLU A 89 0.94 9.96 16.39
C GLU A 89 -0.32 10.85 16.41
N GLU A 90 -1.32 10.46 17.20
CA GLU A 90 -2.66 11.05 17.22
C GLU A 90 -2.59 12.59 17.26
N GLY A 91 -3.10 13.28 16.23
CA GLY A 91 -3.14 14.76 16.16
C GLY A 91 -2.46 15.44 14.96
N ALA A 92 -1.87 14.71 14.02
CA ALA A 92 -1.19 15.33 12.86
C ALA A 92 -2.13 15.57 11.66
N LYS A 93 -2.64 16.80 11.50
CA LYS A 93 -3.39 17.27 10.32
C LYS A 93 -2.77 16.77 9.01
N VAL A 94 -3.52 15.99 8.23
CA VAL A 94 -3.15 15.57 6.87
C VAL A 94 -3.36 16.77 5.94
N LEU A 95 -2.28 17.48 5.62
CA LEU A 95 -2.29 18.46 4.54
C LEU A 95 -2.37 17.67 3.22
N ARG A 96 -3.54 17.70 2.58
CA ARG A 96 -3.71 17.21 1.21
C ARG A 96 -2.78 18.02 0.29
N GLY A 97 -1.76 17.38 -0.27
CA GLY A 97 -0.86 17.99 -1.27
C GLY A 97 0.12 16.96 -1.85
N PRO A 98 0.25 16.83 -3.18
CA PRO A 98 0.96 15.71 -3.81
C PRO A 98 2.45 16.04 -3.96
N GLU A 99 3.29 15.60 -3.03
CA GLU A 99 4.75 15.63 -3.20
C GLU A 99 5.25 14.20 -3.39
N ARG A 100 5.31 13.79 -4.66
CA ARG A 100 5.51 12.43 -5.19
C ARG A 100 6.77 11.73 -4.60
N PRO A 101 6.63 10.78 -3.65
CA PRO A 101 7.76 9.99 -3.17
C PRO A 101 8.08 8.81 -4.10
N VAL A 102 7.13 8.46 -4.97
CA VAL A 102 7.09 7.19 -5.72
C VAL A 102 8.08 7.12 -6.89
N ALA A 103 8.76 8.22 -7.23
CA ALA A 103 9.69 8.28 -8.35
C ALA A 103 10.97 7.45 -8.12
N HIS A 104 11.40 7.27 -6.86
CA HIS A 104 12.63 6.54 -6.53
C HIS A 104 12.43 5.02 -6.51
N ILE A 105 11.23 4.54 -6.19
CA ILE A 105 10.92 3.10 -6.08
C ILE A 105 10.77 2.43 -7.47
N ARG A 106 10.61 3.23 -8.54
CA ARG A 106 10.39 2.76 -9.91
C ARG A 106 11.61 2.11 -10.58
N LYS A 107 12.81 2.19 -10.02
CA LYS A 107 14.03 1.75 -10.73
C LYS A 107 14.41 0.28 -10.53
N GLU A 108 13.76 -0.47 -9.64
CA GLU A 108 14.32 -1.78 -9.22
C GLU A 108 13.50 -3.03 -9.57
N LYS A 109 12.45 -2.97 -10.40
CA LYS A 109 11.71 -4.21 -10.76
C LYS A 109 11.04 -4.22 -12.14
N VAL A 110 11.84 -4.09 -13.21
CA VAL A 110 11.47 -4.49 -14.58
C VAL A 110 12.63 -5.28 -15.22
N GLU A 111 13.07 -6.34 -14.56
CA GLU A 111 13.79 -7.45 -15.19
C GLU A 111 13.26 -8.68 -14.44
N ASP A 112 12.30 -9.42 -14.97
CA ASP A 112 12.60 -10.61 -15.76
C ASP A 112 11.34 -11.01 -16.55
N GLN A 113 11.34 -10.74 -17.86
CA GLN A 113 10.54 -11.53 -18.80
C GLN A 113 11.53 -12.44 -19.52
N PRO A 114 11.55 -13.75 -19.28
CA PRO A 114 12.03 -14.67 -20.28
C PRO A 114 10.88 -14.90 -21.27
N SER A 115 10.78 -14.00 -22.24
CA SER A 115 10.29 -14.37 -23.56
C SER A 115 11.37 -15.23 -24.21
N SER A 116 11.18 -16.54 -24.23
CA SER A 116 11.76 -17.42 -25.25
C SER A 116 11.05 -18.78 -25.16
N ARG A 117 10.22 -19.17 -26.14
CA ARG A 117 10.50 -19.60 -27.52
C ARG A 117 10.56 -21.12 -27.60
#